data_AF-A0AAW1JVG5-F1
#
_entry.id   AF-A0AAW1JVG5-F1
#
_cell.length_a   1.000
_cell.length_b   1.000
_cell.length_c   1.000
_cell.angle_alpha   90.00
_cell.angle_beta   90.00
_cell.angle_gamma   90.00
#
_symmetry.space_group_name_H-M   'P 1'
#
loop_
_entity.id
_entity.type
_entity.pdbx_description
1 polymer ?
#
loop_
_entity_poly.entity_id
_entity_poly.type
_entity_poly.pdbx_seq_one_letter_code
_entity_poly.pdbx_strand_id
1 'polypeptide(L)' 'MTTTCHGAEITNSSTRIGEKMKPNAVIDYNNTKKETDIADQLSSYHSSLRKSLRRYKKVAIDLLFRVAVDTRKP' A
#
# COMPACT_ATOMS: atom_id res chain seq x y z
N MET A 1 -4.61 18.12 5.39
CA MET A 1 -5.02 16.83 5.95
C MET A 1 -5.95 17.13 7.10
N THR A 2 -7.23 16.82 6.96
CA THR A 2 -8.24 17.02 7.99
C THR A 2 -8.48 15.70 8.68
N THR A 3 -8.58 15.71 10.00
CA THR A 3 -8.75 14.52 10.83
C THR A 3 -9.85 14.80 11.83
N THR A 4 -10.74 13.84 12.04
CA THR A 4 -11.84 13.92 13.02
C THR A 4 -11.54 13.15 14.29
N CYS A 5 -10.54 12.25 14.25
CA CYS A 5 -10.19 11.32 15.32
C CYS A 5 -8.92 11.70 16.09
N HIS A 6 -8.09 12.62 15.57
CA HIS A 6 -6.81 12.98 16.18
C HIS A 6 -6.86 14.42 16.73
N GLY A 7 -6.37 14.61 17.97
CA GLY A 7 -6.14 15.92 18.58
C GLY A 7 -4.82 16.58 18.14
N ALA A 8 -4.38 17.64 18.84
CA ALA A 8 -3.13 18.36 18.57
C ALA A 8 -1.86 17.63 19.07
N GLU A 9 -1.90 16.30 19.11
CA GLU A 9 -0.83 15.47 19.65
C GLU A 9 0.31 15.29 18.63
N ILE A 10 1.54 15.34 19.14
CA ILE A 10 2.78 15.29 18.36
C ILE A 10 3.65 14.17 18.92
N THR A 11 4.16 13.30 18.06
CA THR A 11 5.10 12.23 18.43
C THR A 11 6.40 12.31 17.63
N ASN A 12 7.45 11.71 18.19
CA ASN A 12 8.71 11.53 17.48
C ASN A 12 8.59 10.39 16.46
N SER A 13 8.82 10.73 15.20
CA SER A 13 8.93 9.76 14.10
C SER A 13 10.39 9.56 13.74
N SER A 14 10.85 8.30 13.77
CA SER A 14 12.18 7.94 13.27
C SER A 14 12.21 8.06 11.75
N THR A 15 13.16 8.82 11.22
CA THR A 15 13.42 8.93 9.79
C THR A 15 14.86 8.54 9.49
N ARG A 16 15.18 8.27 8.20
CA ARG A 16 16.53 7.88 7.76
C ARG A 16 17.65 8.85 8.16
N ILE A 17 17.30 10.09 8.48
CA ILE A 17 18.22 11.18 8.82
C ILE A 17 18.24 11.45 10.34
N GLY A 18 17.32 10.85 11.10
CA GLY A 18 17.18 11.06 12.56
C GLY A 18 15.72 11.15 12.99
N GLU A 19 15.49 11.40 14.28
CA GLU A 19 14.15 11.60 14.83
C GLU A 19 13.58 12.97 14.45
N LYS A 20 12.31 13.00 14.07
CA LYS A 20 11.58 14.23 13.76
C LYS A 20 10.21 14.21 14.44
N MET A 21 9.89 15.28 15.17
CA MET A 21 8.55 15.51 15.68
C MET A 21 7.56 15.72 14.53
N LYS A 22 6.50 14.92 14.51
CA LYS A 22 5.40 15.04 13.55
C LYS A 22 4.05 14.84 14.28
N PRO A 23 2.97 15.49 13.82
CA PRO A 23 1.64 15.23 14.38
C PRO A 23 1.23 13.76 14.20
N ASN A 24 0.55 13.18 15.19
CA ASN A 24 0.08 11.78 15.16
C ASN A 24 -0.74 11.49 13.90
N ALA A 25 -1.66 12.41 13.57
CA ALA A 25 -2.49 12.31 12.38
C ALA A 25 -1.67 12.14 11.08
N VAL A 26 -0.49 12.77 10.99
CA VAL A 26 0.37 12.71 9.80
C VAL A 26 1.08 11.37 9.73
N ILE A 27 1.47 10.82 10.87
CA ILE A 27 2.10 9.50 10.95
C ILE A 27 1.11 8.44 10.52
N ASP A 28 -0.11 8.46 11.07
CA ASP A 28 -1.14 7.46 10.76
C ASP A 28 -1.63 7.56 9.32
N TYR A 29 -1.78 8.78 8.79
CA TYR A 29 -2.07 8.98 7.37
C TYR A 29 -0.98 8.39 6.47
N ASN A 30 0.30 8.64 6.78
CA ASN A 30 1.39 8.11 5.97
C ASN A 30 1.49 6.58 6.06
N ASN A 31 1.24 6.01 7.23
CA ASN A 31 1.23 4.56 7.43
C ASN A 31 0.13 3.89 6.58
N THR A 32 -1.10 4.39 6.67
CA THR A 32 -2.24 3.86 5.91
C THR A 32 -2.09 4.08 4.39
N LYS A 33 -1.62 5.25 3.96
CA LYS A 33 -1.40 5.54 2.54
C LYS A 33 -0.36 4.63 1.91
N LYS A 34 0.73 4.34 2.64
CA LYS A 34 1.88 3.56 2.14
C LYS A 34 1.49 2.15 1.69
N GLU A 35 0.49 1.52 2.32
CA GLU A 35 0.08 0.15 2.00
C GLU A 35 -0.41 0.00 0.55
N THR A 36 -1.19 0.98 0.08
CA THR A 36 -1.67 0.98 -1.31
C THR A 36 -0.51 1.13 -2.28
N ASP A 37 0.40 2.07 -2.00
CA ASP A 37 1.59 2.30 -2.84
C ASP A 37 2.49 1.05 -2.91
N ILE A 38 2.67 0.33 -1.79
CA ILE A 38 3.42 -0.93 -1.76
C ILE A 38 2.72 -2.00 -2.61
N ALA A 39 1.39 -2.14 -2.49
CA ALA A 39 0.63 -3.11 -3.28
C ALA A 39 0.75 -2.85 -4.78
N ASP A 40 0.67 -1.59 -5.20
CA ASP A 40 0.86 -1.16 -6.59
C ASP A 40 2.30 -1.41 -7.07
N GLN A 41 3.29 -1.17 -6.20
CA GLN A 41 4.69 -1.44 -6.51
C GLN A 41 4.95 -2.95 -6.66
N LEU A 42 4.41 -3.78 -5.76
CA LEU A 42 4.49 -5.24 -5.85
C LEU A 42 3.78 -5.76 -7.12
N SER A 43 2.59 -5.26 -7.44
CA SER A 43 1.89 -5.59 -8.68
C SER A 43 2.72 -5.23 -9.92
N SER A 44 3.44 -4.12 -9.87
CA SER A 44 4.35 -3.70 -10.93
C SER A 44 5.59 -4.60 -11.04
N TYR A 45 6.14 -5.07 -9.92
CA TYR A 45 7.25 -6.06 -9.93
C TYR A 45 6.82 -7.42 -10.48
N HIS A 46 5.57 -7.85 -10.23
CA HIS A 46 5.00 -9.08 -10.79
C HIS A 46 4.60 -8.97 -12.27
N SER A 47 4.73 -7.79 -12.89
CA SER A 47 4.33 -7.52 -14.29
C SER A 47 5.23 -8.18 -15.35
N SER A 48 6.35 -8.80 -14.98
CA SER A 48 7.33 -9.31 -15.95
C SER A 48 6.87 -10.54 -16.72
N LEU A 49 5.79 -11.24 -16.31
CA LEU A 49 5.48 -12.53 -16.91
C LEU A 49 4.93 -12.46 -18.34
N ARG A 50 4.17 -11.42 -18.74
CA ARG A 50 3.71 -11.23 -20.15
C ARG A 50 3.38 -9.77 -20.47
N LYS A 51 4.15 -9.11 -21.35
CA LYS A 51 3.69 -7.89 -22.04
C LYS A 51 2.52 -8.27 -22.95
N SER A 52 1.28 -7.99 -22.54
CA SER A 52 0.10 -8.16 -23.39
C SER A 52 -0.49 -6.79 -23.75
N LEU A 53 -0.80 -6.59 -25.04
CA LEU A 53 -1.42 -5.35 -25.54
C LEU A 53 -2.87 -5.15 -25.06
N ARG A 54 -3.52 -6.21 -24.54
CA ARG A 54 -4.94 -6.21 -24.16
C ARG A 54 -5.09 -6.22 -22.64
N ARG A 55 -5.55 -5.10 -22.06
CA ARG A 55 -5.70 -4.90 -20.60
C ARG A 55 -6.53 -5.99 -19.90
N TYR A 56 -7.59 -6.50 -20.54
CA TYR A 56 -8.45 -7.53 -19.95
C TYR A 56 -7.73 -8.85 -19.65
N LYS A 57 -6.68 -9.20 -20.40
CA LYS A 57 -5.89 -10.42 -20.15
C LYS A 57 -5.11 -10.32 -18.84
N LYS A 58 -4.61 -9.12 -18.52
CA LYS A 58 -3.96 -8.84 -17.23
C LYS A 58 -4.95 -9.00 -16.08
N VAL A 59 -6.14 -8.39 -16.20
CA VAL A 59 -7.20 -8.48 -15.18
C VAL A 59 -7.66 -9.92 -14.95
N ALA A 60 -7.85 -10.71 -16.01
CA ALA A 60 -8.26 -12.11 -15.88
C ALA A 60 -7.22 -12.97 -15.16
N ILE A 61 -5.93 -12.76 -15.45
CA ILE A 61 -4.83 -13.46 -14.79
C ILE A 61 -4.72 -13.06 -13.32
N ASP A 62 -4.77 -11.75 -13.01
CA ASP A 62 -4.75 -11.26 -11.63
C ASP A 62 -5.95 -11.80 -10.83
N LEU A 63 -7.15 -11.88 -11.44
CA LEU A 63 -8.33 -12.45 -10.79
C LEU A 63 -8.17 -13.95 -10.50
N LEU A 64 -7.70 -14.73 -11.49
CA LEU A 64 -7.42 -16.16 -11.34
C LEU A 64 -6.41 -16.44 -10.21
N PHE A 65 -5.29 -15.70 -10.18
CA PHE A 65 -4.28 -15.88 -9.14
C PHE A 65 -4.77 -15.41 -7.76
N ARG A 66 -5.53 -14.31 -7.69
CA ARG A 66 -6.11 -13.85 -6.41
C ARG A 66 -7.08 -14.89 -5.83
N VAL A 67 -7.99 -15.43 -6.65
CA VAL A 67 -8.94 -16.48 -6.21
C VAL A 67 -8.19 -17.75 -5.77
N ALA A 68 -7.18 -18.20 -6.53
CA ALA A 68 -6.42 -19.41 -6.18
C ALA A 68 -5.56 -19.29 -4.91
N VAL A 69 -5.20 -18.06 -4.51
CA VAL A 69 -4.51 -17.79 -3.24
C VAL A 69 -5.53 -17.75 -2.09
N ASP A 70 -6.70 -17.16 -2.32
CA ASP A 70 -7.72 -16.98 -1.28
C ASP A 70 -8.39 -18.30 -0.84
N THR A 71 -8.53 -19.27 -1.75
CA THR A 71 -9.04 -20.62 -1.45
C THR A 71 -8.08 -21.49 -0.62
N ARG A 72 -6.89 -20.99 -0.24
CA ARG A 72 -5.90 -21.69 0.59
C ARG A 72 -5.80 -21.15 2.02
N LYS A 73 -6.79 -20.40 2.47
CA LYS A 73 -6.92 -20.02 3.88
C LYS A 73 -7.48 -21.21 4.68
N PRO A 74 -6.80 -21.69 5.75
CA PRO A 74 -7.34 -22.74 6.61
C PRO A 74 -8.60 -22.28 7.34
#